data_AF-A0A388PEG6-F1
#
_entry.id   AF-A0A388PEG6-F1
#
_cell.length_a   1.000
_cell.length_b   1.000
_cell.length_c   1.000
_cell.angle_alpha   90.00
_cell.angle_beta   90.00
_cell.angle_gamma   90.00
#
_symmetry.space_group_name_H-M   'P 1'
#
loop_
_entity.id
_entity.type
_entity.pdbx_description
1 polymer ?
#
loop_
_entity_poly.entity_id
_entity_poly.type
_entity_poly.pdbx_seq_one_letter_code
_entity_poly.pdbx_strand_id
1 'polypeptide(L)'
;MAFSRQEIYLEQGVTLVRGAPIFRLVKLNDSKQELLEAAAKDAQRRAATMIAGSGSKVGSLLDASQGVIQICAKDRVGESDANSIDFYSIEKTIRVVVTMRFEIVKE
;
A
#
# COMPACT_ATOMS: atom_id res chain seq x y z
N MET A 1 6.17 20.45 -21.15
CA MET A 1 6.82 20.34 -22.47
C MET A 1 7.47 18.96 -22.56
N ALA A 2 6.99 18.10 -23.45
CA ALA A 2 7.50 16.75 -23.63
C ALA A 2 8.47 16.73 -24.81
N PHE A 3 9.76 16.49 -24.55
CA PHE A 3 10.75 16.24 -25.59
C PHE A 3 10.67 14.77 -26.02
N SER A 4 9.83 14.46 -27.01
CA SER A 4 9.85 13.16 -27.68
C SER A 4 10.73 13.23 -28.93
N ARG A 5 12.01 12.89 -28.80
CA ARG A 5 12.87 12.64 -29.96
C ARG A 5 12.64 11.20 -30.40
N GLN A 6 12.09 11.00 -31.60
CA GLN A 6 12.01 9.70 -32.27
C GLN A 6 13.32 9.46 -33.04
N GLU A 7 13.93 8.30 -32.85
CA GLU A 7 15.04 7.83 -33.67
C GLU A 7 14.52 6.68 -34.53
N ILE A 8 14.39 6.96 -35.84
CA ILE A 8 13.86 6.01 -36.83
C ILE A 8 15.05 5.35 -37.52
N TYR A 9 15.14 4.02 -37.44
CA TYR A 9 16.10 3.24 -38.23
C TYR A 9 15.40 2.66 -39.45
N LEU A 10 15.71 3.20 -40.63
CA LEU A 10 14.98 2.97 -41.88
C LEU A 10 15.30 1.64 -42.56
N GLU A 11 16.36 0.93 -42.17
CA GLU A 11 16.81 -0.26 -42.89
C GLU A 11 16.05 -1.56 -42.55
N GLN A 12 15.28 -1.58 -41.44
CA GLN A 12 14.59 -2.79 -40.97
C GLN A 12 13.10 -2.57 -40.67
N GLY A 13 12.57 -1.37 -40.91
CA GLY A 13 11.19 -1.01 -40.57
C GLY A 13 10.90 -1.00 -39.06
N VAL A 14 11.92 -0.98 -38.21
CA VAL A 14 11.78 -0.96 -36.75
C VAL A 14 11.85 0.47 -36.24
N THR A 15 10.73 0.94 -35.67
CA THR A 15 10.63 2.26 -35.03
C THR A 15 10.98 2.12 -33.54
N LEU A 16 12.04 2.81 -33.10
CA LEU A 16 12.36 2.91 -31.67
C LEU A 16 11.75 4.19 -31.11
N VAL A 17 10.96 4.04 -30.04
CA VAL A 17 10.38 5.17 -29.30
C VAL A 17 11.02 5.21 -27.92
N ARG A 18 11.51 6.38 -27.51
CA ARG A 18 12.05 6.57 -26.16
C ARG A 18 10.91 6.55 -25.13
N GLY A 19 10.81 5.47 -24.37
CA GLY A 19 9.94 5.37 -23.19
C GLY A 19 10.56 6.01 -21.96
N ALA A 20 9.73 6.55 -21.06
CA ALA A 20 10.18 6.89 -19.71
C ALA A 20 10.54 5.61 -18.93
N PRO A 21 11.53 5.64 -18.04
CA PRO A 21 11.86 4.49 -17.21
C PRO A 21 10.68 4.11 -16.29
N ILE A 22 10.50 2.81 -16.07
CA ILE A 22 9.48 2.25 -15.18
C ILE A 22 10.18 1.53 -14.03
N PHE A 23 9.84 1.89 -12.80
CA PHE A 23 10.37 1.31 -11.57
C PHE A 23 9.31 0.40 -10.92
N ARG A 24 9.67 -0.87 -10.70
CA ARG A 24 8.78 -1.88 -10.10
C ARG A 24 9.35 -2.43 -8.80
N LEU A 25 8.45 -2.75 -7.86
CA LEU A 25 8.79 -3.43 -6.62
C LEU A 25 8.84 -4.94 -6.86
N VAL A 26 10.03 -5.52 -6.83
CA VAL A 26 10.23 -6.96 -7.10
C VAL A 26 9.78 -7.83 -5.92
N LYS A 27 9.96 -7.35 -4.69
CA LYS A 27 9.65 -8.09 -3.44
C LYS A 27 8.34 -7.65 -2.79
N LEU A 28 7.35 -7.24 -3.58
CA LEU A 28 6.08 -6.74 -3.06
C LEU A 28 5.33 -7.77 -2.19
N ASN A 29 5.44 -9.05 -2.53
CA ASN A 29 4.77 -10.13 -1.80
C ASN A 29 5.32 -10.31 -0.38
N ASP A 30 6.64 -10.28 -0.23
CA ASP A 30 7.31 -10.41 1.07
C ASP A 30 6.93 -9.22 1.96
N SER A 31 7.04 -7.99 1.43
CA SER A 31 6.64 -6.77 2.14
C SER A 31 5.16 -6.75 2.49
N LYS A 32 4.28 -7.37 1.67
CA LYS A 32 2.85 -7.44 1.96
C LYS A 32 2.57 -8.25 3.23
N GLN A 33 3.25 -9.38 3.44
CA GLN A 33 3.04 -10.20 4.64
C GLN A 33 3.44 -9.43 5.90
N GLU A 34 4.61 -8.80 5.89
CA GLU A 34 5.10 -7.98 7.00
C GLU A 34 4.17 -6.81 7.31
N LEU A 35 3.66 -6.12 6.27
CA LEU A 35 2.72 -5.01 6.44
C LEU A 35 1.38 -5.45 7.01
N LEU A 36 0.86 -6.61 6.60
CA LEU A 36 -0.40 -7.14 7.13
C LEU A 36 -0.27 -7.51 8.60
N GLU A 37 0.83 -8.15 8.98
CA GLU A 37 1.11 -8.50 10.37
C GLU A 37 1.24 -7.23 11.24
N ALA A 38 1.99 -6.24 10.77
CA ALA A 38 2.16 -4.96 11.45
C ALA A 38 0.82 -4.21 11.60
N ALA A 39 0.00 -4.19 10.55
CA ALA A 39 -1.31 -3.54 10.56
C ALA A 39 -2.29 -4.25 11.52
N ALA A 40 -2.29 -5.59 11.55
CA ALA A 40 -3.13 -6.35 12.47
C ALA A 40 -2.75 -6.12 13.94
N LYS A 41 -1.44 -6.13 14.24
CA LYS A 41 -0.91 -5.79 15.57
C LYS A 41 -1.29 -4.37 15.99
N ASP A 42 -1.20 -3.41 15.07
CA ASP A 42 -1.61 -2.02 15.34
C ASP A 42 -3.11 -1.91 15.60
N ALA A 43 -3.96 -2.59 14.82
CA ALA A 43 -5.40 -2.62 15.02
C ALA A 43 -5.78 -3.20 16.40
N GLN A 44 -5.18 -4.33 16.80
CA GLN A 44 -5.41 -4.93 18.11
C GLN A 44 -4.97 -4.00 19.25
N ARG A 45 -3.79 -3.36 19.12
CA ARG A 45 -3.29 -2.41 20.12
C ARG A 45 -4.24 -1.22 20.28
N ARG A 46 -4.72 -0.65 19.17
CA ARG A 46 -5.66 0.48 19.19
C ARG A 46 -6.99 0.07 19.83
N ALA A 47 -7.51 -1.12 19.51
CA ALA A 47 -8.71 -1.65 20.16
C ALA A 47 -8.52 -1.75 21.68
N ALA A 48 -7.38 -2.26 22.15
CA ALA A 48 -7.05 -2.33 23.57
C ALA A 48 -6.96 -0.95 24.23
N THR A 49 -6.32 0.03 23.58
CA THR A 49 -6.26 1.41 24.06
C THR A 49 -7.65 2.04 24.16
N MET A 50 -8.53 1.82 23.18
CA MET A 50 -9.87 2.43 23.15
C MET A 50 -10.77 1.96 24.30
N ILE A 51 -10.62 0.72 24.74
CA ILE A 51 -11.42 0.17 25.84
C ILE A 51 -10.73 0.29 27.21
N ALA A 52 -9.49 0.80 27.26
CA ALA A 52 -8.76 0.98 28.51
C ALA A 52 -9.56 1.89 29.45
N GLY A 53 -9.80 1.44 30.68
CA GLY A 53 -10.60 2.18 31.68
C GLY A 53 -12.12 1.95 31.59
N SER A 54 -12.62 1.15 30.65
CA SER A 54 -14.05 0.80 30.56
C SER A 54 -14.46 -0.40 31.44
N GLY A 55 -13.52 -1.03 32.16
CA GLY A 55 -13.75 -2.30 32.88
C GLY A 55 -13.99 -3.49 31.94
N SER A 56 -13.48 -3.40 30.72
CA SER A 56 -13.59 -4.43 29.69
C SER A 56 -12.25 -4.73 29.04
N LYS A 57 -12.12 -5.92 28.45
CA LYS A 57 -10.94 -6.40 27.72
C LYS A 57 -11.30 -6.81 26.29
N VAL A 58 -10.31 -6.75 25.40
CA VAL A 58 -10.44 -7.23 24.01
C VAL A 58 -10.52 -8.75 24.06
N GLY A 59 -11.60 -9.29 23.51
CA GLY A 59 -11.86 -10.73 23.41
C GLY A 59 -11.37 -11.33 22.10
N SER A 60 -12.04 -12.40 21.67
CA SER A 60 -11.70 -13.13 20.45
C SER A 60 -11.88 -12.27 19.19
N LEU A 61 -11.07 -12.55 18.16
CA LEU A 61 -11.27 -11.98 16.83
C LEU A 61 -12.54 -12.57 16.21
N LEU A 62 -13.50 -11.72 15.86
CA LEU A 62 -14.76 -12.12 15.23
C LEU A 62 -14.68 -12.03 13.70
N ASP A 63 -13.96 -11.02 13.19
CA ASP A 63 -13.84 -10.77 11.76
C ASP A 63 -12.57 -9.98 11.46
N ALA A 64 -11.99 -10.24 10.29
CA ALA A 64 -10.85 -9.48 9.78
C ALA A 64 -10.96 -9.36 8.27
N SER A 65 -10.80 -8.15 7.77
CA SER A 65 -10.78 -7.85 6.34
C SER A 65 -9.61 -6.95 5.98
N GLN A 66 -9.08 -7.17 4.78
CA GLN A 66 -8.01 -6.39 4.20
C GLN A 66 -8.59 -5.35 3.24
N GLY A 67 -8.22 -4.08 3.42
CA GLY A 67 -8.48 -3.02 2.45
C GLY A 67 -7.53 -3.05 1.25
N VAL A 68 -7.69 -2.10 0.35
CA VAL A 68 -6.82 -1.97 -0.84
C VAL A 68 -5.40 -1.60 -0.43
N ILE A 69 -4.41 -2.16 -1.12
CA ILE A 69 -3.01 -1.77 -0.98
C ILE A 69 -2.75 -0.58 -1.89
N GLN A 70 -2.25 0.51 -1.32
CA GLN A 70 -1.88 1.72 -2.05
C GLN A 70 -0.36 1.79 -2.17
N ILE A 71 0.15 2.14 -3.35
CA ILE A 71 1.59 2.29 -3.62
C ILE A 71 1.82 3.64 -4.28
N CYS A 72 2.25 4.62 -3.49
CA CYS A 72 2.44 6.01 -3.92
C CYS A 72 3.91 6.38 -3.94
N ALA A 73 4.24 7.49 -4.60
CA ALA A 73 5.55 8.14 -4.46
C ALA A 73 5.79 8.57 -2.99
N LYS A 74 7.04 8.56 -2.55
CA LYS A 74 7.43 9.03 -1.21
C LYS A 74 7.02 10.49 -0.98
N ASP A 75 6.62 10.82 0.25
CA ASP A 75 6.23 12.16 0.72
C ASP A 75 5.10 12.84 -0.05
N ARG A 76 4.30 12.07 -0.80
CA ARG A 76 3.12 12.59 -1.47
C ARG A 76 2.07 13.00 -0.45
N VAL A 77 1.95 14.31 -0.21
CA VAL A 77 0.95 14.92 0.66
C VAL A 77 -0.30 15.22 -0.14
N GLY A 78 -1.42 14.62 0.25
CA GLY A 78 -2.69 14.76 -0.43
C GLY A 78 -2.81 13.79 -1.60
N GLU A 79 -3.40 12.62 -1.35
CA GLU A 79 -3.95 11.81 -2.41
C GLU A 79 -5.17 11.08 -1.88
N SER A 80 -6.27 11.23 -2.63
CA SER A 80 -7.50 10.46 -2.47
C SER A 80 -7.21 8.97 -2.59
N ASP A 81 -8.18 8.13 -2.22
CA ASP A 81 -8.21 6.68 -2.42
C ASP A 81 -8.15 6.26 -3.91
N ALA A 82 -7.23 6.83 -4.68
CA ALA A 82 -6.90 6.40 -6.01
C ALA A 82 -6.22 5.03 -5.87
N ASN A 83 -6.85 4.02 -6.45
CA ASN A 83 -6.31 2.66 -6.62
C ASN A 83 -5.09 2.62 -7.57
N SER A 84 -4.20 3.61 -7.50
CA SER A 84 -3.07 3.77 -8.41
C SER A 84 -1.80 3.15 -7.80
N ILE A 85 -1.06 2.45 -8.66
CA ILE A 85 0.30 2.01 -8.39
C ILE A 85 1.20 3.00 -9.10
N ASP A 86 2.06 3.69 -8.35
CA ASP A 86 3.09 4.54 -8.94
C ASP A 86 4.17 3.68 -9.61
N PHE A 87 4.40 3.89 -10.90
CA PHE A 87 5.44 3.21 -11.69
C PHE A 87 6.65 4.10 -11.99
N TYR A 88 6.61 5.39 -11.66
CA TYR A 88 7.58 6.37 -12.15
C TYR A 88 8.55 6.88 -11.08
N SER A 89 8.23 6.74 -9.80
CA SER A 89 9.12 7.13 -8.70
C SER A 89 10.04 5.99 -8.29
N ILE A 90 11.23 6.31 -7.80
CA ILE A 90 12.16 5.30 -7.26
C ILE A 90 11.76 4.95 -5.83
N GLU A 91 11.65 5.96 -4.97
CA GLU A 91 11.20 5.80 -3.59
C GLU A 91 9.66 5.79 -3.53
N LYS A 92 9.11 4.79 -2.83
CA LYS A 92 7.67 4.55 -2.76
C LYS A 92 7.24 4.30 -1.32
N THR A 93 6.02 4.72 -1.01
CA THR A 93 5.33 4.41 0.24
C THR A 93 4.22 3.41 -0.04
N ILE A 94 4.24 2.29 0.68
CA ILE A 94 3.19 1.26 0.60
C ILE A 94 2.28 1.41 1.82
N ARG A 95 0.97 1.49 1.59
CA ARG A 95 -0.03 1.55 2.66
C ARG A 95 -0.98 0.38 2.55
N VAL A 96 -1.24 -0.25 3.70
CA VAL A 96 -2.23 -1.31 3.87
C VAL A 96 -3.12 -0.93 5.03
N VAL A 97 -4.43 -1.09 4.84
CA VAL A 97 -5.42 -0.92 5.90
C VAL A 97 -6.04 -2.27 6.18
N VAL A 98 -6.15 -2.63 7.46
CA VAL A 98 -6.90 -3.80 7.91
C VAL A 98 -8.02 -3.35 8.83
N THR A 99 -9.17 -3.99 8.68
CA THR A 99 -10.35 -3.77 9.52
C THR A 99 -10.57 -5.05 10.31
N MET A 100 -10.50 -4.94 11.64
CA MET A 100 -10.66 -6.09 12.54
C MET A 100 -11.79 -5.81 13.52
N ARG A 101 -12.62 -6.81 13.77
CA ARG A 101 -13.72 -6.76 14.73
C ARG A 101 -13.44 -7.74 15.85
N PHE A 102 -13.40 -7.24 17.07
CA PHE A 102 -13.16 -8.05 18.25
C PHE A 102 -14.42 -8.14 19.10
N GLU A 103 -14.56 -9.24 19.80
CA GLU A 103 -15.45 -9.34 20.95
C GLU A 103 -14.95 -8.42 22.07
N ILE A 104 -15.86 -7.94 22.92
CA ILE A 104 -15.52 -7.23 24.15
C ILE A 104 -16.01 -8.08 25.32
N VAL A 105 -15.12 -8.38 26.25
CA VAL A 105 -15.41 -9.20 27.43
C VAL A 105 -15.30 -8.31 28.66
N LYS A 106 -16.29 -8.37 29.56
CA LYS A 106 -16.24 -7.65 30.83
C LYS A 106 -15.23 -8.34 31.76
N GLU A 107 -14.45 -7.55 32.49
CA GLU A 107 -13.51 -8.09 33.49
C GLU A 107 -14.24 -8.59 34.75
#